data_AF-A0A6G1YVN5-F1
#
_entry.id   AF-A0A6G1YVN5-F1
#
_cell.length_a   1.000
_cell.length_b   1.000
_cell.length_c   1.000
_cell.angle_alpha   90.00
_cell.angle_beta   90.00
_cell.angle_gamma   90.00
#
_symmetry.space_group_name_H-M   'P 1'
#
loop_
_entity.id
_entity.type
_entity.pdbx_description
1 polymer ?
#
loop_
_entity_poly.entity_id
_entity_poly.type
_entity_poly.pdbx_seq_one_letter_code
_entity_poly.pdbx_strand_id
1 'polypeptide(L)'
;KDERIRSEIKRMAEGMTEWQASRIENILEAATALNMIYKIVRHFYLMGKRTTGMFILVQLQMVMPLLLQEAEALESAISAFKKGLPIGDGIGPMVVGRMMLGKEKKPIARETVYSEEDRMGRKLYMLKAEGPAGSVGRPGEAVYRLIAELGLRIDAIIMIDAALKLEGEKTGAIAEGVGSAIGGIGVERYQIEDVATKFSIPIYAIIVKQSVQDAITVMRKEISDSFDKLYNTVSAVIEDKTLEGDSILVIGVGNTAGVGQ
;
A
#
# COMPACT_ATOMS: atom_id res chain seq x y z
N LYS A 1 5.12 -8.87 -16.05
CA LYS A 1 4.55 -10.18 -15.66
C LYS A 1 3.07 -10.00 -15.32
N ASP A 2 2.77 -8.98 -14.52
CA ASP A 2 1.41 -8.62 -14.08
C ASP A 2 0.49 -8.24 -15.24
N GLU A 3 1.00 -7.51 -16.24
CA GLU A 3 0.18 -7.08 -17.39
C GLU A 3 -0.35 -8.23 -18.25
N ARG A 4 0.41 -9.34 -18.34
CA ARG A 4 0.00 -10.54 -19.07
C ARG A 4 -1.04 -11.33 -18.28
N ILE A 5 -0.86 -11.48 -16.97
CA ILE A 5 -1.84 -12.12 -16.07
C ILE A 5 -3.15 -11.33 -16.09
N ARG A 6 -3.09 -10.00 -15.96
CA ARG A 6 -4.25 -9.11 -16.04
C ARG A 6 -4.96 -9.21 -17.40
N SER A 7 -4.22 -9.29 -18.50
CA SER A 7 -4.82 -9.46 -19.83
C SER A 7 -5.57 -10.79 -19.97
N GLU A 8 -5.06 -11.87 -19.38
CA GLU A 8 -5.77 -13.15 -19.38
C GLU A 8 -6.97 -13.14 -18.46
N ILE A 9 -6.88 -12.53 -17.28
CA ILE A 9 -8.02 -12.34 -16.37
C ILE A 9 -9.11 -11.53 -17.08
N LYS A 10 -8.78 -10.44 -17.77
CA LYS A 10 -9.76 -9.64 -18.52
C LYS A 10 -10.43 -10.44 -19.65
N ARG A 11 -9.69 -11.32 -20.33
CA ARG A 11 -10.25 -12.23 -21.35
C ARG A 11 -11.14 -13.31 -20.74
N MET A 12 -10.83 -13.79 -19.54
CA MET A 12 -11.67 -14.76 -18.83
C MET A 12 -12.88 -14.11 -18.15
N ALA A 13 -12.82 -12.81 -17.90
CA ALA A 13 -13.81 -12.00 -17.20
C ALA A 13 -14.63 -11.10 -18.14
N GLU A 14 -14.92 -11.56 -19.37
CA GLU A 14 -15.79 -10.84 -20.30
C GLU A 14 -17.15 -10.53 -19.63
N GLY A 15 -17.45 -9.23 -19.46
CA GLY A 15 -18.66 -8.73 -18.80
C GLY A 15 -18.50 -8.29 -17.33
N MET A 16 -17.30 -8.39 -16.74
CA MET A 16 -17.03 -7.90 -15.39
C MET A 16 -16.57 -6.43 -15.37
N THR A 17 -16.92 -5.73 -14.29
CA THR A 17 -16.37 -4.39 -14.00
C THR A 17 -14.88 -4.46 -13.68
N GLU A 18 -14.15 -3.36 -13.90
CA GLU A 18 -12.70 -3.28 -13.58
C GLU A 18 -12.43 -3.63 -12.10
N TRP A 19 -13.33 -3.24 -11.20
CA TRP A 19 -13.30 -3.59 -9.78
C TRP A 19 -13.42 -5.10 -9.51
N GLN A 20 -14.30 -5.80 -10.23
CA GLN A 20 -14.43 -7.26 -10.13
C GLN A 20 -13.19 -7.97 -10.68
N ALA A 21 -12.64 -7.49 -11.80
CA ALA A 21 -11.44 -8.05 -12.40
C ALA A 21 -10.23 -7.92 -11.45
N SER A 22 -10.05 -6.74 -10.84
CA SER A 22 -8.96 -6.50 -9.88
C SER A 22 -9.08 -7.35 -8.61
N ARG A 23 -10.31 -7.64 -8.12
CA ARG A 23 -10.49 -8.59 -7.02
C ARG A 23 -10.09 -10.01 -7.37
N ILE A 24 -10.41 -10.47 -8.60
CA ILE A 24 -10.00 -11.79 -9.07
C ILE A 24 -8.47 -11.87 -9.19
N GLU A 25 -7.83 -10.80 -9.67
CA GLU A 25 -6.37 -10.67 -9.73
C GLU A 25 -5.73 -10.84 -8.35
N ASN A 26 -6.18 -10.06 -7.35
CA ASN A 26 -5.69 -10.16 -5.97
C ASN A 26 -5.91 -11.57 -5.36
N ILE A 27 -7.06 -12.20 -5.60
CA ILE A 27 -7.33 -13.58 -5.15
C ILE A 27 -6.37 -14.57 -5.81
N LEU A 28 -6.13 -14.44 -7.12
CA LEU A 28 -5.24 -15.32 -7.86
C LEU A 28 -3.79 -15.17 -7.39
N GLU A 29 -3.35 -13.95 -7.10
CA GLU A 29 -2.03 -13.67 -6.53
C GLU A 29 -1.87 -14.35 -5.17
N ALA A 30 -2.82 -14.16 -4.25
CA ALA A 30 -2.78 -14.78 -2.92
C ALA A 30 -2.82 -16.32 -3.00
N ALA A 31 -3.67 -16.88 -3.88
CA ALA A 31 -3.74 -18.33 -4.10
C ALA A 31 -2.44 -18.90 -4.71
N THR A 32 -1.80 -18.14 -5.60
CA THR A 32 -0.52 -18.51 -6.20
C THR A 32 0.59 -18.51 -5.16
N ALA A 33 0.63 -17.50 -4.28
CA ALA A 33 1.57 -17.43 -3.16
C ALA A 33 1.37 -18.61 -2.19
N LEU A 34 0.11 -18.93 -1.84
CA LEU A 34 -0.22 -20.07 -0.97
C LEU A 34 0.23 -21.41 -1.58
N ASN A 35 -0.02 -21.61 -2.87
CA ASN A 35 0.46 -22.80 -3.59
C ASN A 35 2.00 -22.87 -3.66
N MET A 36 2.67 -21.72 -3.73
CA MET A 36 4.13 -21.67 -3.69
C MET A 36 4.66 -22.12 -2.33
N ILE A 37 4.07 -21.66 -1.21
CA ILE A 37 4.40 -22.14 0.13
C ILE A 37 4.25 -23.67 0.21
N TYR A 38 3.11 -24.21 -0.24
CA TYR A 38 2.89 -25.66 -0.28
C TYR A 38 3.98 -26.40 -1.07
N LYS A 39 4.33 -25.92 -2.26
CA LYS A 39 5.36 -26.54 -3.11
C LYS A 39 6.73 -26.51 -2.45
N ILE A 40 7.11 -25.40 -1.82
CA ILE A 40 8.37 -25.24 -1.08
C ILE A 40 8.43 -26.23 0.09
N VAL A 41 7.40 -26.26 0.94
CA VAL A 41 7.32 -27.17 2.10
C VAL A 41 7.41 -28.63 1.64
N ARG A 42 6.61 -29.01 0.63
CA ARG A 42 6.61 -30.36 0.08
C ARG A 42 7.95 -30.75 -0.52
N HIS A 43 8.61 -29.83 -1.22
CA HIS A 43 9.94 -30.06 -1.80
C HIS A 43 10.97 -30.38 -0.72
N PHE A 44 11.12 -29.51 0.29
CA PHE A 44 12.09 -29.70 1.37
C PHE A 44 11.80 -30.95 2.20
N TYR A 45 10.52 -31.23 2.47
CA TYR A 45 10.12 -32.45 3.18
C TYR A 45 10.51 -33.73 2.42
N LEU A 46 10.17 -33.82 1.13
CA LEU A 46 10.51 -34.98 0.31
C LEU A 46 12.02 -35.13 0.10
N MET A 47 12.73 -34.01 -0.06
CA MET A 47 14.19 -34.00 -0.16
C MET A 47 14.85 -34.54 1.10
N GLY A 48 14.47 -34.04 2.28
CA GLY A 48 14.99 -34.52 3.57
C GLY A 48 14.71 -36.01 3.78
N LYS A 49 13.50 -36.47 3.42
CA LYS A 49 13.13 -37.90 3.51
C LYS A 49 13.95 -38.80 2.59
N ARG A 50 14.20 -38.38 1.34
CA ARG A 50 14.93 -39.20 0.36
C ARG A 50 16.44 -39.25 0.60
N THR A 51 17.02 -38.13 1.02
CA THR A 51 18.47 -38.00 1.24
C THR A 51 18.90 -38.45 2.64
N THR A 52 17.95 -38.82 3.51
CA THR A 52 18.18 -38.99 4.97
C THR A 52 18.85 -37.77 5.61
N GLY A 53 18.70 -36.59 4.99
CA GLY A 53 19.29 -35.34 5.44
C GLY A 53 18.53 -34.78 6.63
N MET A 54 18.87 -35.24 7.84
CA MET A 54 18.24 -34.81 9.10
C MET A 54 18.20 -33.28 9.25
N PHE A 55 19.28 -32.60 8.88
CA PHE A 55 19.36 -31.13 8.98
C PHE A 55 18.34 -30.40 8.10
N ILE A 56 17.97 -30.96 6.95
CA ILE A 56 16.95 -30.37 6.07
C ILE A 56 15.58 -30.42 6.75
N LEU A 57 15.26 -31.54 7.41
CA LEU A 57 14.00 -31.70 8.14
C LEU A 57 13.95 -30.81 9.39
N VAL A 58 15.06 -30.69 10.12
CA VAL A 58 15.17 -29.79 11.27
C VAL A 58 14.99 -28.33 10.85
N GLN A 59 15.65 -27.89 9.77
CA GLN A 59 15.46 -26.53 9.22
C GLN A 59 14.02 -26.28 8.80
N LEU A 60 13.39 -27.24 8.13
CA LEU A 60 11.98 -27.12 7.77
C LEU A 60 11.12 -26.96 9.03
N GLN A 61 11.30 -27.81 10.04
CA GLN A 61 10.56 -27.74 11.30
C GLN A 61 10.74 -26.39 12.02
N MET A 62 11.95 -25.82 12.01
CA MET A 62 12.22 -24.52 12.62
C MET A 62 11.49 -23.37 11.92
N VAL A 63 11.35 -23.41 10.59
CA VAL A 63 10.67 -22.35 9.82
C VAL A 63 9.16 -22.60 9.63
N MET A 64 8.68 -23.82 9.88
CA MET A 64 7.27 -24.20 9.72
C MET A 64 6.29 -23.23 10.39
N PRO A 65 6.50 -22.74 11.63
CA PRO A 65 5.57 -21.80 12.26
C PRO A 65 5.38 -20.52 11.45
N LEU A 66 6.46 -19.96 10.91
CA LEU A 66 6.41 -18.76 10.06
C LEU A 66 5.66 -19.04 8.75
N LEU A 67 5.93 -20.18 8.11
CA LEU A 67 5.25 -20.57 6.87
C LEU A 67 3.74 -20.80 7.07
N LEU A 68 3.33 -21.37 8.21
CA LEU A 68 1.92 -21.54 8.56
C LEU A 68 1.24 -20.20 8.81
N GLN A 69 1.89 -19.29 9.55
CA GLN A 69 1.41 -17.92 9.75
C GLN A 69 1.17 -17.20 8.42
N GLU A 70 2.12 -17.27 7.50
CA GLU A 70 1.99 -16.66 6.16
C GLU A 70 0.86 -17.31 5.35
N ALA A 71 0.73 -18.64 5.42
CA ALA A 71 -0.34 -19.36 4.74
C ALA A 71 -1.75 -18.97 5.25
N GLU A 72 -1.93 -18.87 6.57
CA GLU A 72 -3.18 -18.42 7.21
C GLU A 72 -3.52 -16.96 6.85
N ALA A 73 -2.49 -16.10 6.77
CA ALA A 73 -2.67 -14.71 6.35
C ALA A 73 -3.11 -14.61 4.88
N LEU A 74 -2.53 -15.43 3.99
CA LEU A 74 -2.94 -15.49 2.57
C LEU A 74 -4.36 -16.04 2.41
N GLU A 75 -4.75 -17.06 3.19
CA GLU A 75 -6.14 -17.57 3.20
C GLU A 75 -7.12 -16.47 3.64
N SER A 76 -6.78 -15.76 4.71
CA SER A 76 -7.56 -14.63 5.22
C SER A 76 -7.64 -13.48 4.21
N ALA A 77 -6.57 -13.20 3.47
CA ALA A 77 -6.55 -12.22 2.39
C ALA A 77 -7.52 -12.60 1.25
N ILE A 78 -7.55 -13.87 0.83
CA ILE A 78 -8.51 -14.36 -0.18
C ILE A 78 -9.96 -14.11 0.28
N SER A 79 -10.25 -14.37 1.56
CA SER A 79 -11.57 -14.10 2.15
C SER A 79 -11.90 -12.60 2.17
N ALA A 80 -10.92 -11.74 2.50
CA ALA A 80 -11.06 -10.28 2.49
C ALA A 80 -11.36 -9.75 1.08
N PHE A 81 -10.57 -10.14 0.07
CA PHE A 81 -10.78 -9.72 -1.31
C PHE A 81 -12.11 -10.22 -1.87
N LYS A 82 -12.52 -11.45 -1.56
CA LYS A 82 -13.83 -11.99 -1.96
C LYS A 82 -14.99 -11.14 -1.42
N LYS A 83 -14.88 -10.67 -0.18
CA LYS A 83 -15.88 -9.83 0.49
C LYS A 83 -15.73 -8.34 0.18
N GLY A 84 -14.63 -7.91 -0.44
CA GLY A 84 -14.32 -6.50 -0.71
C GLY A 84 -14.06 -5.69 0.56
N LEU A 85 -13.49 -6.32 1.60
CA LEU A 85 -13.18 -5.67 2.87
C LEU A 85 -11.85 -4.91 2.79
N PRO A 86 -11.69 -3.82 3.55
CA PRO A 86 -10.40 -3.14 3.67
C PRO A 86 -9.37 -4.01 4.36
N ILE A 87 -8.12 -3.93 3.87
CA ILE A 87 -6.95 -4.61 4.43
C ILE A 87 -6.06 -3.60 5.17
N GLY A 88 -5.15 -4.07 6.04
CA GLY A 88 -4.32 -3.18 6.88
C GLY A 88 -3.50 -2.18 6.07
N ASP A 89 -2.98 -2.59 4.91
CA ASP A 89 -2.24 -1.73 3.98
C ASP A 89 -3.05 -0.55 3.44
N GLY A 90 -4.39 -0.58 3.56
CA GLY A 90 -5.26 0.47 3.07
C GLY A 90 -5.35 1.72 3.95
N ILE A 91 -4.66 1.79 5.10
CA ILE A 91 -4.79 2.91 6.03
C ILE A 91 -4.33 4.25 5.44
N GLY A 92 -3.26 4.28 4.64
CA GLY A 92 -2.78 5.48 3.95
C GLY A 92 -3.79 6.03 2.95
N PRO A 93 -4.24 5.22 1.97
CA PRO A 93 -5.29 5.59 1.03
C PRO A 93 -6.62 5.94 1.71
N MET A 94 -6.92 5.34 2.87
CA MET A 94 -8.14 5.64 3.63
C MET A 94 -8.11 7.06 4.22
N VAL A 95 -6.97 7.50 4.77
CA VAL A 95 -6.82 8.87 5.30
C VAL A 95 -6.93 9.89 4.19
N VAL A 96 -6.20 9.69 3.09
CA VAL A 96 -6.27 10.59 1.94
C VAL A 96 -7.65 10.55 1.30
N GLY A 97 -8.27 9.38 1.20
CA GLY A 97 -9.64 9.22 0.71
C GLY A 97 -10.65 10.03 1.52
N ARG A 98 -10.51 10.10 2.85
CA ARG A 98 -11.35 10.96 3.70
C ARG A 98 -11.16 12.44 3.40
N MET A 99 -9.93 12.87 3.10
CA MET A 99 -9.66 14.26 2.70
C MET A 99 -10.27 14.60 1.32
N MET A 100 -10.38 13.60 0.44
CA MET A 100 -10.94 13.76 -0.91
C MET A 100 -12.48 13.72 -0.96
N LEU A 101 -13.18 13.51 0.17
CA LEU A 101 -14.65 13.42 0.19
C LEU A 101 -15.30 14.71 -0.32
N GLY A 102 -16.26 14.57 -1.25
CA GLY A 102 -16.94 15.72 -1.87
C GLY A 102 -16.08 16.56 -2.82
N LYS A 103 -14.84 16.15 -3.11
CA LYS A 103 -13.94 16.80 -4.07
C LYS A 103 -13.95 16.10 -5.43
N GLU A 104 -13.60 16.85 -6.49
CA GLU A 104 -13.39 16.29 -7.82
C GLU A 104 -12.13 15.42 -7.82
N LYS A 105 -12.24 14.21 -8.38
CA LYS A 105 -11.12 13.27 -8.55
C LYS A 105 -10.69 13.26 -10.01
N LYS A 106 -9.42 13.58 -10.25
CA LYS A 106 -8.83 13.61 -11.58
C LYS A 106 -7.85 12.44 -11.73
N PRO A 107 -7.94 11.62 -12.78
CA PRO A 107 -6.95 10.59 -13.06
C PRO A 107 -5.64 11.25 -13.49
N ILE A 108 -4.50 10.72 -13.02
CA ILE A 108 -3.17 11.27 -13.33
C ILE A 108 -2.20 10.23 -13.88
N ALA A 109 -2.25 9.03 -13.33
CA ALA A 109 -1.49 7.87 -13.79
C ALA A 109 -2.38 6.62 -13.72
N ARG A 110 -1.85 5.47 -14.12
CA ARG A 110 -2.58 4.21 -14.08
C ARG A 110 -3.08 3.92 -12.66
N GLU A 111 -4.39 3.72 -12.51
CA GLU A 111 -5.06 3.42 -11.23
C GLU A 111 -4.66 4.39 -10.11
N THR A 112 -4.42 5.66 -10.45
CA THR A 112 -3.99 6.70 -9.52
C THR A 112 -4.76 7.98 -9.79
N VAL A 113 -5.36 8.52 -8.74
CA VAL A 113 -6.19 9.71 -8.78
C VAL A 113 -5.63 10.78 -7.85
N TYR A 114 -5.90 12.03 -8.19
CA TYR A 114 -5.62 13.14 -7.30
C TYR A 114 -6.82 14.09 -7.19
N SER A 115 -6.84 14.86 -6.11
CA SER A 115 -7.80 15.93 -5.87
C SER A 115 -7.08 17.16 -5.32
N GLU A 116 -7.75 18.30 -5.43
CA GLU A 116 -7.22 19.59 -4.99
C GLU A 116 -8.17 20.19 -3.95
N GLU A 117 -7.62 20.79 -2.90
CA GLU A 117 -8.38 21.53 -1.89
C GLU A 117 -7.54 22.69 -1.35
N ASP A 118 -8.18 23.82 -1.08
CA ASP A 118 -7.60 24.89 -0.28
C ASP A 118 -7.95 24.68 1.19
N ARG A 119 -6.94 24.46 2.03
CA ARG A 119 -7.13 24.15 3.46
C ARG A 119 -5.97 24.71 4.27
N MET A 120 -6.26 25.23 5.47
CA MET A 120 -5.24 25.84 6.35
C MET A 120 -4.43 26.95 5.64
N GLY A 121 -5.06 27.71 4.74
CA GLY A 121 -4.35 28.74 3.96
C GLY A 121 -3.30 28.19 2.98
N ARG A 122 -3.34 26.89 2.66
CA ARG A 122 -2.39 26.17 1.80
C ARG A 122 -3.14 25.45 0.67
N LYS A 123 -2.46 25.19 -0.44
CA LYS A 123 -3.01 24.39 -1.54
C LYS A 123 -2.63 22.93 -1.33
N LEU A 124 -3.61 22.06 -1.07
CA LEU A 124 -3.39 20.63 -0.89
C LEU A 124 -3.69 19.87 -2.18
N TYR A 125 -2.71 19.09 -2.64
CA TYR A 125 -2.86 18.08 -3.67
C TYR A 125 -2.88 16.72 -2.97
N MET A 126 -4.03 16.04 -3.01
CA MET A 126 -4.23 14.74 -2.37
C MET A 126 -4.12 13.66 -3.42
N LEU A 127 -3.24 12.68 -3.24
CA LEU A 127 -2.94 11.64 -4.21
C LEU A 127 -3.04 10.25 -3.57
N LYS A 128 -3.71 9.32 -4.24
CA LYS A 128 -3.78 7.92 -3.84
C LYS A 128 -4.10 7.02 -5.02
N ALA A 129 -3.94 5.72 -4.83
CA ALA A 129 -4.46 4.75 -5.78
C ALA A 129 -6.00 4.86 -5.91
N GLU A 130 -6.52 4.50 -7.07
CA GLU A 130 -7.95 4.47 -7.35
C GLU A 130 -8.60 3.32 -6.57
N GLY A 131 -9.64 3.64 -5.80
CA GLY A 131 -10.37 2.70 -4.95
C GLY A 131 -11.83 2.57 -5.35
N PRO A 132 -12.51 1.46 -4.99
CA PRO A 132 -12.08 0.44 -4.01
C PRO A 132 -11.47 -0.84 -4.64
N ALA A 133 -10.74 -0.72 -5.76
CA ALA A 133 -10.35 -1.83 -6.64
C ALA A 133 -9.25 -2.76 -6.13
N GLY A 134 -8.59 -2.49 -5.00
CA GLY A 134 -7.49 -3.35 -4.55
C GLY A 134 -6.21 -3.13 -5.34
N SER A 135 -5.96 -1.88 -5.73
CA SER A 135 -4.76 -1.46 -6.45
C SER A 135 -3.85 -0.64 -5.53
N VAL A 136 -2.55 -0.70 -5.80
CA VAL A 136 -1.53 0.17 -5.19
C VAL A 136 -1.17 1.36 -6.08
N GLY A 137 -1.73 1.43 -7.30
CA GLY A 137 -1.53 2.52 -8.25
C GLY A 137 -0.09 2.64 -8.75
N ARG A 138 0.25 3.83 -9.23
CA ARG A 138 1.59 4.28 -9.68
C ARG A 138 1.89 5.68 -9.14
N PRO A 139 2.09 5.80 -7.81
CA PRO A 139 2.31 7.10 -7.18
C PRO A 139 3.55 7.82 -7.72
N GLY A 140 4.65 7.13 -8.03
CA GLY A 140 5.87 7.72 -8.60
C GLY A 140 5.66 8.35 -9.97
N GLU A 141 4.97 7.63 -10.87
CA GLU A 141 4.58 8.16 -12.18
C GLU A 141 3.67 9.39 -12.02
N ALA A 142 2.74 9.35 -11.06
CA ALA A 142 1.82 10.44 -10.82
C ALA A 142 2.51 11.69 -10.22
N VAL A 143 3.44 11.52 -9.28
CA VAL A 143 4.26 12.62 -8.75
C VAL A 143 5.08 13.28 -9.85
N TYR A 144 5.72 12.46 -10.72
CA TYR A 144 6.46 12.97 -11.87
C TYR A 144 5.57 13.83 -12.78
N ARG A 145 4.37 13.33 -13.15
CA ARG A 145 3.45 14.09 -14.02
C ARG A 145 2.96 15.38 -13.38
N LEU A 146 2.62 15.37 -12.08
CA LEU A 146 2.17 16.58 -11.37
C LEU A 146 3.25 17.67 -11.34
N ILE A 147 4.48 17.30 -10.98
CA ILE A 147 5.55 18.28 -10.75
C ILE A 147 6.29 18.63 -12.05
N ALA A 148 6.67 17.64 -12.85
CA ALA A 148 7.52 17.85 -14.02
C ALA A 148 6.73 18.16 -15.31
N GLU A 149 5.57 17.52 -15.54
CA GLU A 149 4.80 17.73 -16.78
C GLU A 149 3.77 18.85 -16.65
N LEU A 150 3.00 18.86 -15.56
CA LEU A 150 1.99 19.89 -15.28
C LEU A 150 2.59 21.16 -14.66
N GLY A 151 3.85 21.10 -14.22
CA GLY A 151 4.57 22.25 -13.66
C GLY A 151 3.99 22.74 -12.33
N LEU A 152 3.32 21.87 -11.58
CA LEU A 152 2.79 22.24 -10.26
C LEU A 152 3.95 22.55 -9.33
N ARG A 153 3.93 23.75 -8.76
CA ARG A 153 4.80 24.10 -7.65
C ARG A 153 4.33 23.32 -6.42
N ILE A 154 5.20 22.47 -5.89
CA ILE A 154 5.00 21.73 -4.64
C ILE A 154 6.16 22.09 -3.72
N ASP A 155 5.85 22.62 -2.54
CA ASP A 155 6.82 23.08 -1.56
C ASP A 155 7.12 21.99 -0.50
N ALA A 156 6.24 20.99 -0.34
CA ALA A 156 6.48 19.80 0.50
C ALA A 156 5.67 18.57 0.06
N ILE A 157 6.23 17.38 0.26
CA ILE A 157 5.54 16.10 0.08
C ILE A 157 5.34 15.44 1.45
N ILE A 158 4.12 15.00 1.74
CA ILE A 158 3.78 14.24 2.94
C ILE A 158 3.25 12.87 2.51
N MET A 159 3.99 11.82 2.85
CA MET A 159 3.65 10.44 2.50
C MET A 159 3.09 9.71 3.70
N ILE A 160 1.97 9.03 3.51
CA ILE A 160 1.29 8.22 4.52
C ILE A 160 1.34 6.78 4.04
N ASP A 161 2.08 5.93 4.74
CA ASP A 161 2.29 4.53 4.37
C ASP A 161 2.11 3.61 5.58
N ALA A 162 1.91 2.33 5.31
CA ALA A 162 1.83 1.29 6.33
C ALA A 162 3.08 0.39 6.25
N ALA A 163 3.99 0.52 7.21
CA ALA A 163 5.25 -0.23 7.19
C ALA A 163 5.29 -1.37 8.20
N LEU A 164 6.15 -2.34 7.90
CA LEU A 164 6.39 -3.49 8.77
C LEU A 164 6.91 -3.04 10.14
N LYS A 165 6.26 -3.55 11.16
CA LYS A 165 6.63 -3.37 12.56
C LYS A 165 7.67 -4.39 12.96
N LEU A 166 8.56 -3.99 13.87
CA LEU A 166 9.39 -4.93 14.62
C LEU A 166 8.59 -5.56 15.76
N GLU A 167 9.09 -6.66 16.33
CA GLU A 167 8.40 -7.44 17.35
C GLU A 167 8.13 -6.63 18.62
N GLY A 168 9.00 -5.66 18.95
CA GLY A 168 8.81 -4.74 20.06
C GLY A 168 7.84 -3.59 19.80
N GLU A 169 7.42 -3.37 18.55
CA GLU A 169 6.51 -2.30 18.16
C GLU A 169 5.05 -2.75 18.21
N LYS A 170 4.17 -1.84 18.64
CA LYS A 170 2.72 -2.08 18.68
C LYS A 170 2.11 -1.88 17.30
N THR A 171 1.19 -2.77 16.90
CA THR A 171 0.35 -2.56 15.71
C THR A 171 -0.48 -1.28 15.89
N GLY A 172 -0.60 -0.47 14.83
CA GLY A 172 -1.28 0.82 14.85
C GLY A 172 -0.46 1.96 15.47
N ALA A 173 0.80 1.71 15.88
CA ALA A 173 1.68 2.79 16.30
C ALA A 173 2.04 3.68 15.11
N ILE A 174 2.08 4.99 15.33
CA ILE A 174 2.42 5.99 14.32
C ILE A 174 3.85 6.44 14.55
N ALA A 175 4.65 6.47 13.49
CA ALA A 175 6.00 6.99 13.49
C ALA A 175 6.15 8.06 12.40
N GLU A 176 6.86 9.13 12.72
CA GLU A 176 7.15 10.23 11.79
C GLU A 176 8.62 10.17 11.37
N GLY A 177 8.92 10.54 10.13
CA GLY A 177 10.26 10.52 9.57
C GLY A 177 10.43 11.47 8.39
N VAL A 178 11.65 11.52 7.87
CA VAL A 178 12.03 12.30 6.68
C VAL A 178 12.47 11.33 5.59
N GLY A 179 12.09 11.61 4.34
CA GLY A 179 12.33 10.75 3.18
C GLY A 179 11.10 9.97 2.73
N SER A 180 11.21 9.23 1.63
CA SER A 180 10.10 8.45 1.09
C SER A 180 9.91 7.13 1.85
N ALA A 181 8.75 6.96 2.46
CA ALA A 181 8.31 5.70 3.03
C ALA A 181 7.39 5.00 2.03
N ILE A 182 7.97 4.21 1.13
CA ILE A 182 7.23 3.25 0.31
C ILE A 182 7.81 1.86 0.58
N GLY A 183 6.95 0.93 1.00
CA GLY A 183 7.23 -0.50 0.99
C GLY A 183 7.32 -1.08 -0.44
N GLY A 184 8.29 -1.97 -0.68
CA GLY A 184 8.38 -2.72 -1.93
C GLY A 184 9.65 -2.48 -2.77
N ILE A 185 9.66 -3.01 -3.99
CA ILE A 185 10.82 -3.03 -4.88
C ILE A 185 11.03 -1.62 -5.45
N GLY A 186 11.79 -0.77 -4.74
CA GLY A 186 12.60 0.40 -5.12
C GLY A 186 12.17 1.42 -6.19
N VAL A 187 11.39 1.06 -7.21
CA VAL A 187 11.12 1.88 -8.40
C VAL A 187 10.23 3.08 -8.07
N GLU A 188 9.09 2.86 -7.40
CA GLU A 188 8.18 3.94 -7.01
C GLU A 188 8.86 4.91 -6.04
N ARG A 189 9.55 4.37 -5.03
CA ARG A 189 10.35 5.14 -4.08
C ARG A 189 11.40 6.00 -4.79
N TYR A 190 12.18 5.38 -5.68
CA TYR A 190 13.23 6.06 -6.43
C TYR A 190 12.66 7.19 -7.30
N GLN A 191 11.54 6.96 -8.00
CA GLN A 191 10.92 7.99 -8.84
C GLN A 191 10.49 9.21 -8.02
N ILE A 192 9.88 9.00 -6.86
CA ILE A 192 9.46 10.11 -5.98
C ILE A 192 10.69 10.84 -5.42
N GLU A 193 11.69 10.10 -4.91
CA GLU A 193 12.92 10.71 -4.36
C GLU A 193 13.72 11.45 -5.43
N ASP A 194 13.80 10.94 -6.67
CA ASP A 194 14.47 11.58 -7.80
C ASP A 194 13.80 12.89 -8.19
N VAL A 195 12.46 12.91 -8.31
CA VAL A 195 11.70 14.13 -8.57
C VAL A 195 11.86 15.12 -7.42
N ALA A 196 11.65 14.69 -6.18
CA ALA A 196 11.79 15.56 -5.02
C ALA A 196 13.19 16.18 -4.93
N THR A 197 14.24 15.40 -5.21
CA THR A 197 15.62 15.90 -5.21
C THR A 197 15.86 16.92 -6.32
N LYS A 198 15.39 16.65 -7.55
CA LYS A 198 15.54 17.56 -8.70
C LYS A 198 14.88 18.92 -8.47
N PHE A 199 13.73 18.93 -7.79
CA PHE A 199 12.97 20.15 -7.50
C PHE A 199 13.21 20.69 -6.08
N SER A 200 14.15 20.12 -5.32
CA SER A 200 14.49 20.51 -3.94
C SER A 200 13.30 20.52 -2.97
N ILE A 201 12.43 19.51 -3.09
CA ILE A 201 11.21 19.37 -2.31
C ILE A 201 11.47 18.44 -1.11
N PRO A 202 11.24 18.89 0.14
CA PRO A 202 11.33 18.01 1.31
C PRO A 202 10.22 16.96 1.30
N ILE A 203 10.57 15.72 1.70
CA ILE A 203 9.63 14.61 1.87
C ILE A 203 9.52 14.28 3.36
N TYR A 204 8.31 14.25 3.87
CA TYR A 204 7.97 13.78 5.22
C TYR A 204 7.19 12.48 5.11
N ALA A 205 7.49 11.53 5.99
CA ALA A 205 6.81 10.25 6.05
C ALA A 205 6.08 10.08 7.38
N ILE A 206 4.85 9.59 7.31
CA ILE A 206 4.05 9.18 8.46
C ILE A 206 3.70 7.72 8.24
N ILE A 207 4.22 6.87 9.12
CA ILE A 207 4.17 5.43 8.99
C ILE A 207 3.26 4.84 10.06
N VAL A 208 2.30 4.01 9.65
CA VAL A 208 1.54 3.15 10.56
C VAL A 208 2.21 1.79 10.64
N LYS A 209 2.56 1.37 11.85
CA LYS A 209 3.24 0.10 12.12
C LYS A 209 2.25 -1.07 12.07
N GLN A 210 2.53 -2.05 11.24
CA GLN A 210 1.72 -3.26 11.09
C GLN A 210 2.58 -4.51 10.85
N SER A 211 2.09 -5.71 11.15
CA SER A 211 2.81 -6.93 10.73
C SER A 211 2.58 -7.24 9.24
N VAL A 212 3.37 -8.15 8.66
CA VAL A 212 3.16 -8.66 7.29
C VAL A 212 1.74 -9.21 7.15
N GLN A 213 1.26 -9.89 8.18
CA GLN A 213 -0.09 -10.46 8.21
C GLN A 213 -1.16 -9.38 8.23
N ASP A 214 -0.98 -8.36 9.08
CA ASP A 214 -1.94 -7.27 9.19
C ASP A 214 -2.08 -6.51 7.86
N ALA A 215 -0.98 -6.39 7.10
CA ALA A 215 -0.97 -5.71 5.81
C ALA A 215 -1.90 -6.35 4.78
N ILE A 216 -1.93 -7.69 4.72
CA ILE A 216 -2.66 -8.45 3.69
C ILE A 216 -4.03 -8.97 4.15
N THR A 217 -4.30 -8.98 5.45
CA THR A 217 -5.57 -9.44 6.03
C THR A 217 -6.53 -8.30 6.27
N VAL A 218 -7.78 -8.62 6.63
CA VAL A 218 -8.80 -7.62 7.01
C VAL A 218 -8.22 -6.67 8.05
N MET A 219 -8.40 -5.36 7.82
CA MET A 219 -7.85 -4.32 8.67
C MET A 219 -8.23 -4.56 10.13
N ARG A 220 -7.21 -4.74 10.98
CA ARG A 220 -7.40 -4.92 12.41
C ARG A 220 -7.96 -3.67 13.06
N LYS A 221 -8.68 -3.86 14.17
CA LYS A 221 -9.27 -2.77 14.94
C LYS A 221 -8.22 -1.76 15.38
N GLU A 222 -7.04 -2.21 15.80
CA GLU A 222 -5.93 -1.35 16.24
C GLU A 222 -5.43 -0.42 15.13
N ILE A 223 -5.45 -0.86 13.86
CA ILE A 223 -5.11 -0.03 12.70
C ILE A 223 -6.26 0.94 12.40
N SER A 224 -7.50 0.44 12.40
CA SER A 224 -8.69 1.26 12.19
C SER A 224 -8.83 2.37 13.24
N ASP A 225 -8.62 2.06 14.52
CA ASP A 225 -8.70 3.00 15.64
C ASP A 225 -7.58 4.05 15.58
N SER A 226 -6.47 3.76 14.87
CA SER A 226 -5.39 4.72 14.64
C SER A 226 -5.76 5.80 13.62
N PHE A 227 -6.84 5.62 12.86
CA PHE A 227 -7.25 6.51 11.76
C PHE A 227 -7.37 7.98 12.19
N ASP A 228 -8.14 8.27 13.24
CA ASP A 228 -8.38 9.67 13.64
C ASP A 228 -7.10 10.30 14.20
N LYS A 229 -6.28 9.50 14.90
CA LYS A 229 -4.96 9.93 15.37
C LYS A 229 -4.05 10.26 14.19
N LEU A 230 -4.02 9.41 13.17
CA LEU A 230 -3.22 9.59 11.96
C LEU A 230 -3.66 10.83 11.18
N TYR A 231 -4.97 11.03 11.01
CA TYR A 231 -5.50 12.23 10.35
C TYR A 231 -5.10 13.53 11.07
N ASN A 232 -5.11 13.51 12.41
CA ASN A 232 -4.65 14.64 13.22
C ASN A 232 -3.13 14.83 13.09
N THR A 233 -2.34 13.75 13.10
CA THR A 233 -0.89 13.82 12.88
C THR A 233 -0.56 14.40 11.50
N VAL A 234 -1.26 14.00 10.43
CA VAL A 234 -1.09 14.58 9.09
C VAL A 234 -1.36 16.08 9.11
N SER A 235 -2.44 16.50 9.78
CA SER A 235 -2.78 17.91 9.91
C SER A 235 -1.70 18.69 10.67
N ALA A 236 -1.18 18.14 11.76
CA ALA A 236 -0.09 18.76 12.52
C ALA A 236 1.22 18.86 11.72
N VAL A 237 1.58 17.81 10.98
CA VAL A 237 2.78 17.80 10.12
C VAL A 237 2.67 18.84 9.00
N ILE A 238 1.48 19.02 8.42
CA ILE A 238 1.22 20.10 7.45
C ILE A 238 1.52 21.45 8.10
N GLU A 239 0.94 21.74 9.26
CA GLU A 239 1.11 23.04 9.94
C GLU A 239 2.56 23.29 10.42
N ASP A 240 3.22 22.27 10.97
CA ASP A 240 4.56 22.38 11.56
C ASP A 240 5.68 22.47 10.50
N LYS A 241 5.47 21.90 9.31
CA LYS A 241 6.52 21.76 8.28
C LYS A 241 6.38 22.69 7.09
N THR A 242 5.30 23.47 7.00
CA THR A 242 4.99 24.33 5.86
C THR A 242 4.43 25.67 6.30
N LEU A 243 4.43 26.65 5.41
CA LEU A 243 3.93 27.99 5.63
C LEU A 243 2.58 28.21 4.93
N GLU A 244 1.86 29.25 5.33
CA GLU A 244 0.67 29.68 4.58
C GLU A 244 1.08 30.13 3.17
N GLY A 245 0.27 29.76 2.18
CA GLY A 245 0.57 29.98 0.76
C GLY A 245 1.37 28.85 0.10
N ASP A 246 1.90 27.89 0.86
CA ASP A 246 2.59 26.73 0.31
C ASP A 246 1.63 25.75 -0.39
N SER A 247 2.16 25.05 -1.38
CA SER A 247 1.50 23.94 -2.07
C SER A 247 2.05 22.60 -1.59
N ILE A 248 1.18 21.71 -1.13
CA ILE A 248 1.57 20.48 -0.43
C ILE A 248 0.97 19.27 -1.12
N LEU A 249 1.80 18.28 -1.41
CA LEU A 249 1.36 17.00 -1.98
C LEU A 249 1.25 15.96 -0.85
N VAL A 250 0.03 15.54 -0.55
CA VAL A 250 -0.28 14.49 0.44
C VAL A 250 -0.55 13.18 -0.29
N ILE A 251 0.29 12.17 -0.07
CA ILE A 251 0.25 10.89 -0.78
C ILE A 251 -0.17 9.78 0.18
N GLY A 252 -1.26 9.08 -0.12
CA GLY A 252 -1.70 7.88 0.58
C GLY A 252 -1.21 6.65 -0.18
N VAL A 253 -0.20 5.98 0.38
CA VAL A 253 0.42 4.78 -0.19
C VAL A 253 -0.19 3.54 0.44
N GLY A 254 -0.54 2.57 -0.42
CA GLY A 254 -1.07 1.28 -0.01
C GLY A 254 -2.23 0.82 -0.88
N ASN A 255 -2.73 -0.37 -0.57
CA ASN A 255 -3.78 -1.04 -1.32
C ASN A 255 -5.18 -0.45 -1.04
N THR A 256 -5.96 -0.18 -2.09
CA THR A 256 -7.30 0.43 -1.97
C THR A 256 -8.46 -0.56 -1.87
N ALA A 257 -8.21 -1.85 -1.63
CA ALA A 257 -9.27 -2.84 -1.52
C ALA A 257 -10.26 -2.42 -0.44
N GLY A 258 -11.55 -2.35 -0.77
CA GLY A 258 -12.59 -1.95 0.19
C GLY A 258 -12.51 -0.49 0.68
N VAL A 259 -11.58 0.32 0.17
CA VAL A 259 -11.40 1.73 0.52
C VAL A 259 -11.96 2.62 -0.61
N GLY A 260 -13.11 3.24 -0.35
CA GLY A 260 -13.76 4.19 -1.27
C GLY A 260 -13.11 5.58 -1.29
N GLN A 261 -13.66 6.46 -2.14
CA GLN A 261 -13.17 7.84 -2.37
C GLN A 261 -14.30 8.78 -2.78
#